data_AF-A0A2S6RGX4-F1
#
_entry.id   AF-A0A2S6RGX4-F1
#
_cell.length_a   1.000
_cell.length_b   1.000
_cell.length_c   1.000
_cell.angle_alpha   90.00
_cell.angle_beta   90.00
_cell.angle_gamma   90.00
#
_symmetry.space_group_name_H-M   'P 1'
#
loop_
_entity.id
_entity.type
_entity.pdbx_description
1 polymer ?
#
loop_
_entity_poly.entity_id
_entity_poly.type
_entity_poly.pdbx_seq_one_letter_code
_entity_poly.pdbx_strand_id
1 'polypeptide(L)' 'MTEKAPKLLAILITAISLAFWLGVPHAAEARDEIRIVGSSTVFPFATAVAEEFGQTTDYKTPVVEATGTGGGLKLFC' A
#
# COMPACT_ATOMS: atom_id res chain seq x y z
N MET A 1 -19.33 50.22 -10.50
CA MET A 1 -19.60 48.98 -9.73
C MET A 1 -19.19 47.72 -10.53
N THR A 2 -18.01 47.71 -11.17
CA THR A 2 -17.61 46.69 -12.17
C THR A 2 -16.40 45.83 -11.78
N GLU A 3 -15.76 46.09 -10.63
CA GLU A 3 -14.55 45.37 -10.16
C GLU A 3 -14.85 44.05 -9.39
N LYS A 4 -16.11 43.82 -8.97
CA LYS A 4 -16.46 42.63 -8.18
C LYS A 4 -16.58 41.36 -9.03
N ALA A 5 -16.93 41.48 -10.31
CA ALA A 5 -17.15 40.34 -11.22
C ALA A 5 -15.91 39.42 -11.40
N PRO A 6 -14.69 39.93 -11.66
CA PRO A 6 -13.52 39.05 -11.83
C PRO A 6 -13.07 38.41 -10.51
N LYS A 7 -13.23 39.12 -9.38
CA LYS A 7 -12.86 38.61 -8.04
C LYS A 7 -13.81 37.52 -7.56
N LEU A 8 -15.11 37.64 -7.82
CA LEU A 8 -16.10 36.61 -7.52
C LEU A 8 -15.88 35.35 -8.37
N LEU A 9 -15.54 35.51 -9.66
CA LEU A 9 -15.21 34.40 -10.55
C LEU A 9 -13.94 33.67 -10.07
N ALA A 10 -12.91 34.41 -9.67
CA ALA A 10 -11.66 33.85 -9.15
C ALA A 10 -11.87 33.07 -7.83
N ILE A 11 -12.73 33.57 -6.93
CA ILE A 11 -13.09 32.90 -5.67
C ILE A 11 -13.85 31.59 -5.95
N LEU A 12 -14.76 31.58 -6.92
CA LEU A 12 -15.49 30.37 -7.29
C LEU A 12 -14.56 29.29 -7.84
N ILE A 13 -13.62 29.67 -8.71
CA ILE A 13 -12.64 28.75 -9.30
C ILE A 13 -11.73 28.17 -8.22
N THR A 14 -11.25 29.01 -7.28
CA THR A 14 -10.40 28.54 -6.18
C THR A 14 -11.14 27.60 -5.22
N ALA A 15 -12.41 27.88 -4.92
CA ALA A 15 -13.23 27.02 -4.09
C ALA A 15 -13.47 25.64 -4.73
N ILE A 16 -13.73 25.60 -6.04
CA ILE A 16 -13.92 24.35 -6.80
C ILE A 16 -12.63 23.54 -6.82
N SER A 17 -11.47 24.19 -7.05
CA SER A 17 -10.19 23.48 -7.01
C SER A 17 -9.87 22.93 -5.62
N LEU A 18 -10.19 23.65 -4.54
CA LEU A 18 -9.96 23.17 -3.19
C LEU A 18 -10.88 21.99 -2.83
N ALA A 19 -12.15 22.03 -3.24
CA ALA A 19 -13.08 20.93 -3.06
C ALA A 19 -12.64 19.65 -3.80
N PHE A 20 -12.04 19.80 -4.99
CA PHE A 20 -11.50 18.67 -5.75
C PHE A 20 -10.34 17.99 -5.02
N TRP A 21 -9.42 18.77 -4.45
CA TRP A 21 -8.29 18.22 -3.67
C TRP A 21 -8.72 17.52 -2.38
N LEU A 22 -9.76 18.01 -1.71
CA LEU A 22 -10.30 17.40 -0.48
C LEU A 22 -11.14 16.15 -0.74
N GLY A 23 -11.62 15.96 -1.96
CA GLY A 23 -12.53 14.87 -2.34
C GLY A 23 -11.84 13.62 -2.91
N VAL A 24 -10.51 13.61 -3.07
CA VAL A 24 -9.80 12.43 -3.58
C VAL A 24 -9.66 11.41 -2.43
N PRO A 25 -10.38 10.26 -2.46
CA PRO A 25 -10.10 9.19 -1.52
C PRO A 25 -8.68 8.70 -1.80
N HIS A 26 -7.78 8.89 -0.84
CA HIS A 26 -6.47 8.28 -0.89
C HIS A 26 -6.66 6.80 -0.60
N ALA A 27 -6.80 5.99 -1.65
CA ALA A 27 -6.74 4.54 -1.52
C ALA A 27 -5.37 4.20 -0.92
N ALA A 28 -5.36 3.53 0.24
CA ALA A 28 -4.15 2.97 0.76
C ALA A 28 -3.68 1.88 -0.23
N GLU A 29 -2.53 2.10 -0.85
CA GLU A 29 -1.79 1.09 -1.63
C GLU A 29 -1.37 -0.03 -0.67
N ALA A 30 -2.29 -0.95 -0.39
CA ALA A 30 -1.97 -2.20 0.24
C ALA A 30 -1.26 -3.07 -0.80
N ARG A 31 -0.09 -3.60 -0.48
CA ARG A 31 0.59 -4.52 -1.39
C ARG A 31 -0.30 -5.75 -1.57
N ASP A 32 -0.51 -6.14 -2.82
CA ASP A 32 -1.32 -7.30 -3.21
C ASP A 32 -0.71 -8.67 -2.79
N GLU A 33 0.47 -8.68 -2.17
CA GLU A 33 1.22 -9.90 -1.86
C GLU A 33 1.83 -9.86 -0.46
N ILE A 34 1.75 -11.00 0.23
CA ILE A 34 2.37 -11.21 1.53
C ILE A 34 3.85 -11.57 1.32
N ARG A 35 4.76 -10.78 1.89
CA ARG A 35 6.20 -11.07 1.89
C ARG A 35 6.66 -11.47 3.29
N ILE A 36 7.32 -12.60 3.39
CA ILE A 36 7.78 -13.21 4.64
C ILE A 36 9.31 -13.19 4.65
N VAL A 37 9.88 -12.49 5.62
CA VAL A 37 11.33 -12.41 5.87
C VAL A 37 11.61 -12.99 7.26
N GLY A 38 12.68 -13.77 7.43
CA GLY A 38 12.92 -14.42 8.71
C GLY A 38 14.15 -15.31 8.80
N SER A 39 14.16 -16.16 9.84
CA SER A 39 15.26 -17.09 10.08
C SER A 39 15.45 -18.08 8.94
N SER A 40 16.68 -18.20 8.46
CA SER A 40 17.04 -19.18 7.43
C SER A 40 16.85 -20.63 7.88
N THR A 41 16.73 -20.89 9.19
CA THR A 41 16.47 -22.25 9.72
C THR A 41 15.04 -22.73 9.50
N VAL A 42 14.07 -21.82 9.40
CA VAL A 42 12.64 -22.17 9.17
C VAL A 42 12.22 -21.95 7.73
N PHE A 43 13.11 -21.42 6.89
CA PHE A 43 12.85 -21.15 5.48
C PHE A 43 12.22 -22.33 4.71
N PRO A 44 12.79 -23.56 4.72
CA PRO A 44 12.20 -24.65 3.94
C PRO A 44 10.80 -25.05 4.41
N PHE A 45 10.52 -24.92 5.70
CA PHE A 45 9.18 -25.17 6.25
C PHE A 45 8.19 -24.07 5.85
N ALA A 46 8.60 -22.80 5.97
CA ALA A 46 7.75 -21.65 5.64
C ALA A 46 7.41 -21.62 4.14
N THR A 47 8.35 -21.99 3.26
CA THR A 47 8.09 -22.11 1.82
C THR A 47 7.04 -23.16 1.51
N ALA A 48 7.13 -24.36 2.10
CA ALA A 48 6.14 -25.41 1.88
C ALA A 48 4.73 -24.99 2.32
N VAL A 49 4.61 -24.28 3.45
CA VAL A 49 3.33 -23.73 3.94
C VAL A 49 2.81 -22.64 3.00
N ALA A 50 3.67 -21.78 2.48
CA ALA A 50 3.27 -20.73 1.53
C ALA A 50 2.74 -21.34 0.21
N GLU A 51 3.40 -22.36 -0.31
CA GLU A 51 2.95 -23.10 -1.50
C GLU A 51 1.61 -23.80 -1.28
N GLU A 52 1.41 -24.44 -0.13
CA GLU A 52 0.13 -25.07 0.21
C GLU A 52 -0.99 -24.02 0.35
N PHE A 53 -0.69 -22.88 0.97
CA PHE A 53 -1.66 -21.78 1.11
C PHE A 53 -2.11 -21.24 -0.25
N GLY A 54 -1.20 -21.07 -1.21
CA GLY A 54 -1.54 -20.64 -2.56
C GLY A 54 -2.31 -21.68 -3.38
N GLN A 55 -2.17 -22.97 -3.05
CA GLN A 55 -2.93 -24.05 -3.70
C GLN A 55 -4.33 -24.26 -3.10
N THR A 56 -4.50 -23.95 -1.82
CA THR A 56 -5.74 -24.20 -1.07
C THR A 56 -6.67 -22.99 -0.96
N THR A 57 -6.18 -21.79 -1.29
CA THR A 57 -6.94 -20.54 -1.18
C THR A 57 -6.94 -19.76 -2.50
N ASP A 58 -7.91 -18.87 -2.68
CA ASP A 58 -7.95 -17.93 -3.81
C ASP A 58 -6.95 -16.76 -3.67
N TYR A 59 -6.15 -16.72 -2.61
CA TYR A 59 -5.17 -15.67 -2.36
C TYR A 59 -3.84 -15.98 -3.05
N LYS A 60 -3.09 -14.92 -3.39
CA LYS A 60 -1.75 -15.07 -3.98
C LYS A 60 -0.81 -15.78 -3.00
N THR A 61 0.00 -16.69 -3.54
CA THR A 61 1.07 -17.38 -2.81
C THR A 61 2.02 -16.37 -2.16
N PRO A 62 2.27 -16.46 -0.84
CA PRO A 62 3.23 -15.60 -0.17
C PRO A 62 4.66 -15.83 -0.66
N VAL A 63 5.45 -14.76 -0.79
CA VAL A 63 6.87 -14.84 -1.13
C VAL A 63 7.70 -14.94 0.15
N VAL A 64 8.52 -15.99 0.26
CA VAL A 64 9.38 -16.25 1.42
C VAL A 64 10.84 -15.95 1.06
N GLU A 65 11.54 -15.19 1.90
CA GLU A 65 12.94 -14.83 1.75
C GLU A 65 13.78 -15.21 2.99
N ALA A 66 14.89 -15.91 2.77
CA ALA A 66 15.81 -16.30 3.84
C ALA A 66 16.84 -15.20 4.12
N THR A 67 16.52 -14.28 5.02
CA THR A 67 17.36 -13.13 5.37
C THR A 67 18.09 -13.28 6.72
N GLY A 68 17.83 -14.37 7.45
CA GLY A 68 18.27 -14.57 8.84
C GLY A 68 17.47 -13.72 9.83
N THR A 69 17.39 -14.10 11.10
CA THR A 69 16.54 -13.40 12.10
C THR A 69 16.87 -11.91 12.21
N GLY A 70 18.16 -11.56 12.23
CA GLY A 70 18.61 -10.17 12.32
C GLY A 70 18.33 -9.36 11.05
N GLY A 71 18.50 -9.97 9.86
CA GLY A 71 18.17 -9.33 8.59
C GLY A 71 16.66 -9.21 8.36
N GLY A 72 15.90 -10.22 8.78
CA GLY A 72 14.45 -10.26 8.70
C GLY A 72 13.79 -9.23 9.60
N LEU A 73 14.26 -9.06 10.84
CA LEU A 73 13.75 -8.01 11.73
C LEU A 73 13.96 -6.61 11.14
N LYS A 74 15.12 -6.36 10.51
CA LYS A 74 15.41 -5.08 9.86
C LYS A 74 14.56 -4.81 8.60
N LEU A 75 14.12 -5.85 7.91
CA LEU A 75 13.26 -5.72 6.73
C LEU A 75 11.78 -5.64 7.10
N PHE A 76 11.42 -6.07 8.30
CA PHE A 76 10.06 -6.07 8.84
C PHE A 76 9.71 -4.80 9.64
N CYS A 77 10.64 -4.29 10.45
CA CYS A 77 10.48 -3.11 11.32
C CYS A 77 11.19 -1.88 10.78
#